data_AF-A0A965GAR8-F1
#
_entry.id   AF-A0A965GAR8-F1
#
_cell.length_a   1.000
_cell.length_b   1.000
_cell.length_c   1.000
_cell.angle_alpha   90.00
_cell.angle_beta   90.00
_cell.angle_gamma   90.00
#
_symmetry.space_group_name_H-M   'P 1'
#
loop_
_entity.id
_entity.type
_entity.pdbx_description
1 polymer ?
#
loop_
_entity_poly.entity_id
_entity_poly.type
_entity_poly.pdbx_seq_one_letter_code
_entity_poly.pdbx_strand_id
1 'polypeptide(L)'
;MGVIENFERRLERFVNGAFSKAFKSQIQPVEISSAIKAKMDAGAAVVDRERILAPNSYTVKLSQADYARLRPLGQDLVAEVKKQLLAHAKKQRYQFSGELVIEVEALSSLALGQLQVTASSVAAQVSEVTWSPALDFGGKRYLLAKPRTTVGRDASADIQVNDSGLSRVHFAINWDGSTATLEDLGSTNGT
;
A
#
# COMPACT_ATOMS: atom_id res chain seq x y z
N MET A 1 -5.94 10.15 31.07
CA MET A 1 -5.10 11.23 31.62
C MET A 1 -3.65 10.89 31.33
N GLY A 2 -2.89 11.71 30.60
CA GLY A 2 -1.47 11.42 30.39
C GLY A 2 -0.84 11.75 29.03
N VAL A 3 -1.47 12.57 28.19
CA VAL A 3 -0.85 13.07 26.94
C VAL A 3 -0.48 14.55 27.04
N ILE A 4 -1.23 15.30 27.86
CA ILE A 4 -1.05 16.75 28.03
C ILE A 4 -0.14 17.03 29.25
N GLU A 5 -0.32 16.33 30.37
CA GLU A 5 0.46 16.54 31.61
C GLU A 5 1.99 16.41 31.48
N ASN A 6 2.47 15.54 30.58
CA ASN A 6 3.92 15.37 30.38
C ASN A 6 4.51 16.38 29.40
N PHE A 7 3.68 16.95 28.52
CA PHE A 7 4.04 18.05 27.63
C PHE A 7 3.92 19.41 28.34
N GLU A 8 2.89 19.58 29.18
CA GLU A 8 2.67 20.71 30.09
C GLU A 8 3.84 20.92 31.03
N ARG A 9 4.35 19.86 31.69
CA ARG A 9 5.50 19.97 32.59
C ARG A 9 6.80 20.42 31.92
N ARG A 10 6.95 20.26 30.59
CA ARG A 10 8.09 20.80 29.81
C ARG A 10 7.80 22.18 29.22
N LEU A 11 6.53 22.57 29.06
CA LEU A 11 6.09 23.90 28.62
C LEU A 11 6.02 24.93 29.76
N GLU A 12 5.79 24.53 31.01
CA GLU A 12 5.66 25.44 32.16
C GLU A 12 6.89 26.31 32.41
N ARG A 13 8.09 25.87 31.98
CA ARG A 13 9.32 26.68 32.09
C ARG A 13 9.53 27.69 30.96
N PHE A 14 8.76 27.62 29.87
CA PHE A 14 8.96 28.44 28.67
C PHE A 14 7.82 29.42 28.39
N VAL A 15 6.76 29.45 29.20
CA VAL A 15 5.60 30.31 28.94
C VAL A 15 5.44 31.37 30.02
N ASN A 16 6.23 32.43 29.88
CA ASN A 16 5.82 33.78 30.27
C ASN A 16 6.31 34.74 29.16
N GLY A 17 5.52 34.85 28.08
CA GLY A 17 5.48 36.09 27.29
C GLY A 17 5.88 36.09 25.81
N ALA A 18 6.41 35.01 25.22
CA ALA A 18 7.03 35.10 23.87
C ALA A 18 6.61 34.06 22.80
N PHE A 19 5.54 33.28 23.01
CA PHE A 19 5.26 32.10 22.15
C PHE A 19 4.32 32.33 20.95
N SER A 20 3.51 33.39 20.91
CA SER A 20 2.43 33.51 19.92
C SER A 20 2.80 34.20 18.59
N LYS A 21 4.00 34.80 18.48
CA LYS A 21 4.47 35.48 17.25
C LYS A 21 5.60 34.75 16.50
N ALA A 22 6.49 34.01 17.19
CA ALA A 22 7.61 33.33 16.54
C ALA A 22 7.26 31.93 15.97
N PHE A 23 6.12 31.35 16.37
CA PHE A 23 5.71 29.98 15.99
C PHE A 23 4.66 29.90 14.88
N LYS A 24 4.12 31.03 14.39
CA LYS A 24 3.14 31.03 13.29
C LYS A 24 3.71 30.51 11.95
N SER A 25 5.03 30.38 11.84
CA SER A 25 5.72 29.93 10.61
C SER A 25 6.43 28.58 10.76
N GLN A 26 6.30 27.89 11.90
CA GLN A 26 7.04 26.64 12.17
C GLN A 26 6.08 25.50 12.50
N ILE A 27 6.47 24.27 12.18
CA ILE A 27 5.62 23.09 12.40
C ILE A 27 5.57 22.74 13.89
N GLN A 28 4.35 22.60 14.42
CA GLN A 28 4.16 22.07 15.76
C GLN A 28 4.05 20.54 15.75
N PRO A 29 4.57 19.83 16.76
CA PRO A 29 4.44 18.37 16.86
C PRO A 29 3.01 17.84 16.75
N VAL A 30 2.04 18.59 17.26
CA VAL A 30 0.61 18.27 17.19
C VAL A 30 0.04 18.36 15.76
N GLU A 31 0.65 19.18 14.90
CA GLU A 31 0.24 19.31 13.50
C GLU A 31 0.63 18.07 12.70
N ILE A 32 1.75 17.43 13.04
CA ILE A 32 2.19 16.18 12.41
C ILE A 32 1.15 15.07 12.68
N SER A 33 0.75 14.88 13.95
CA SER A 33 -0.23 13.84 14.27
C SER A 33 -1.61 14.15 13.69
N SER A 34 -2.02 15.42 13.66
CA SER A 34 -3.27 15.85 13.02
C SER A 34 -3.26 15.59 11.51
N ALA A 35 -2.16 15.94 10.82
CA ALA A 35 -2.02 15.73 9.38
C ALA A 35 -2.02 14.24 9.01
N ILE A 36 -1.36 13.39 9.80
CA ILE A 36 -1.39 11.94 9.57
C ILE A 36 -2.79 11.38 9.81
N LYS A 37 -3.51 11.81 10.86
CA LYS A 37 -4.90 11.39 11.09
C LYS A 37 -5.80 11.76 9.92
N ALA A 38 -5.70 12.99 9.42
CA ALA A 38 -6.46 13.43 8.25
C ALA A 38 -6.17 12.56 7.01
N LYS A 39 -4.89 12.20 6.78
CA LYS A 39 -4.52 11.27 5.71
C LYS A 39 -4.98 9.83 5.96
N MET A 40 -5.01 9.37 7.20
CA MET A 40 -5.54 8.08 7.60
C MET A 40 -7.03 7.97 7.30
N ASP A 41 -7.81 8.97 7.70
CA ASP A 41 -9.24 9.04 7.47
C ASP A 41 -9.55 9.11 5.96
N ALA A 42 -8.79 9.92 5.20
CA ALA A 42 -8.96 10.06 3.76
C ALA A 42 -8.54 8.80 2.96
N GLY A 43 -7.55 8.05 3.45
CA GLY A 43 -7.08 6.81 2.83
C GLY A 43 -7.82 5.56 3.32
N ALA A 44 -8.77 5.69 4.24
CA ALA A 44 -9.54 4.58 4.76
C ALA A 44 -10.50 4.05 3.69
N ALA A 45 -10.38 2.77 3.35
CA ALA A 45 -11.21 2.09 2.37
C ALA A 45 -12.02 0.98 3.03
N VAL A 46 -13.31 0.91 2.69
CA VAL A 46 -14.18 -0.19 3.13
C VAL A 46 -13.91 -1.40 2.23
N VAL A 47 -13.43 -2.50 2.82
CA VAL A 47 -13.12 -3.74 2.08
C VAL A 47 -14.29 -4.72 2.14
N ASP A 48 -14.96 -4.81 3.28
CA ASP A 48 -16.20 -5.57 3.47
C ASP A 48 -17.11 -4.85 4.50
N ARG A 49 -18.25 -5.44 4.86
CA ARG A 49 -19.25 -4.81 5.74
C ARG A 49 -18.72 -4.52 7.16
N GLU A 50 -17.67 -5.20 7.61
CA GLU A 50 -17.14 -5.10 8.97
C GLU A 50 -15.68 -4.61 9.00
N ARG A 51 -15.01 -4.52 7.85
CA ARG A 51 -13.59 -4.20 7.74
C ARG A 51 -13.32 -2.94 6.94
N ILE A 52 -12.89 -1.91 7.67
CA ILE A 52 -12.35 -0.67 7.10
C ILE A 52 -10.84 -0.73 7.20
N LEU A 53 -10.14 -0.77 6.06
CA LEU A 53 -8.68 -0.75 6.00
C LEU A 53 -8.15 0.68 5.91
N ALA A 54 -7.27 1.03 6.83
CA ALA A 54 -6.49 2.25 6.78
C ALA A 54 -5.07 1.98 6.27
N PRO A 55 -4.40 2.99 5.68
CA PRO A 55 -2.98 2.90 5.34
C PRO A 55 -2.12 2.61 6.56
N ASN A 56 -1.06 1.83 6.37
CA ASN A 56 -0.17 1.42 7.45
C ASN A 56 1.24 2.03 7.34
N SER A 57 1.55 2.74 6.26
CA SER A 57 2.81 3.47 6.12
C SER A 57 2.56 4.95 5.86
N TYR A 58 3.25 5.81 6.61
CA TYR A 58 3.14 7.26 6.49
C TYR A 58 4.53 7.90 6.41
N THR A 59 4.78 8.60 5.31
CA THR A 59 6.00 9.40 5.14
C THR A 59 5.66 10.87 5.33
N VAL A 60 6.22 11.48 6.37
CA VAL A 60 6.10 12.90 6.69
C VAL A 60 7.32 13.63 6.17
N LYS A 61 7.12 14.47 5.16
CA LYS A 61 8.16 15.32 4.60
C LYS A 61 8.04 16.71 5.21
N LEU A 62 9.16 17.20 5.73
CA LEU A 62 9.28 18.48 6.42
C LEU A 62 10.33 19.36 5.71
N SER A 63 10.27 20.67 5.91
CA SER A 63 11.36 21.56 5.53
C SER A 63 12.67 21.14 6.23
N GLN A 64 13.82 21.45 5.63
CA GLN A 64 15.14 21.18 6.23
C GLN A 64 15.28 21.77 7.64
N ALA A 65 14.79 22.99 7.84
CA ALA A 65 14.88 23.69 9.12
C ALA A 65 13.97 23.07 10.19
N ASP A 66 12.74 22.69 9.84
CA ASP A 66 11.82 22.01 10.76
C ASP A 66 12.33 20.61 11.10
N TYR A 67 12.85 19.87 10.11
CA TYR A 67 13.45 18.55 10.32
C TYR A 67 14.65 18.60 11.28
N ALA A 68 15.59 19.52 11.06
CA ALA A 68 16.76 19.67 11.93
C ALA A 68 16.38 19.97 13.38
N ARG A 69 15.31 20.74 13.58
CA ARG A 69 14.77 21.09 14.91
C ARG A 69 14.05 19.93 15.59
N LEU A 70 13.33 19.09 14.83
CA LEU A 70 12.58 17.95 15.35
C LEU A 70 13.45 16.69 15.51
N ARG A 71 14.59 16.62 14.81
CA ARG A 71 15.53 15.49 14.86
C ARG A 71 15.93 15.07 16.28
N PRO A 72 16.20 15.97 17.26
CA PRO A 72 16.53 15.58 18.63
C PRO A 72 15.38 14.89 19.38
N LEU A 73 14.13 15.13 18.97
CA LEU A 73 12.93 14.50 19.53
C LEU A 73 12.55 13.20 18.81
N GLY A 74 13.22 12.86 17.70
CA GLY A 74 12.72 11.98 16.65
C GLY A 74 12.04 10.69 17.14
N GLN A 75 12.70 9.90 17.97
CA GLN A 75 12.14 8.61 18.42
C GLN A 75 10.97 8.78 19.39
N ASP A 76 11.07 9.68 20.37
CA ASP A 76 10.01 9.95 21.34
C ASP A 76 8.77 10.55 20.66
N LEU A 77 8.99 11.46 19.71
CA LEU A 77 7.94 12.06 18.91
C LEU A 77 7.21 11.00 18.07
N VAL A 78 7.95 10.16 17.35
CA VAL A 78 7.37 9.09 16.53
C VAL A 78 6.60 8.09 17.40
N ALA A 79 7.12 7.72 18.57
CA ALA A 79 6.44 6.83 19.50
C ALA A 79 5.11 7.42 19.99
N GLU A 80 5.08 8.71 20.35
CA GLU A 80 3.86 9.37 20.80
C GLU A 80 2.85 9.55 19.65
N VAL A 81 3.30 9.93 18.46
CA VAL A 81 2.44 10.01 17.27
C VAL A 81 1.85 8.64 16.94
N LYS A 82 2.66 7.57 16.96
CA LYS A 82 2.21 6.18 16.75
C LYS A 82 1.12 5.79 17.75
N LYS A 83 1.32 6.09 19.03
CA LYS A 83 0.32 5.87 20.09
C LYS A 83 -0.99 6.61 19.83
N GLN A 84 -0.92 7.88 19.41
CA GLN A 84 -2.11 8.67 19.08
C GLN A 84 -2.85 8.12 17.86
N LEU A 85 -2.13 7.64 16.85
CA LEU A 85 -2.72 7.06 15.64
C LEU A 85 -3.39 5.72 15.91
N LEU A 86 -2.78 4.85 16.72
CA LEU A 86 -3.39 3.58 17.14
C LEU A 86 -4.69 3.81 17.93
N ALA A 87 -4.70 4.81 18.83
CA ALA A 87 -5.90 5.17 19.57
C ALA A 87 -7.02 5.70 18.65
N HIS A 88 -6.66 6.51 17.64
CA HIS A 88 -7.60 7.02 16.63
C HIS A 88 -8.17 5.90 15.77
N ALA A 89 -7.32 5.02 15.24
CA ALA A 89 -7.73 3.86 14.46
C ALA A 89 -8.69 2.95 15.23
N LYS A 90 -8.41 2.67 16.52
CA LYS A 90 -9.31 1.90 17.38
C LYS A 90 -10.67 2.58 17.56
N LYS A 91 -10.69 3.91 17.73
CA LYS A 91 -11.93 4.69 17.85
C LYS A 91 -12.77 4.65 16.57
N GLN A 92 -12.13 4.77 15.41
CA GLN A 92 -12.78 4.72 14.10
C GLN A 92 -13.01 3.31 13.57
N ARG A 93 -12.64 2.28 14.33
CA ARG A 93 -12.67 0.86 13.93
C ARG A 93 -11.88 0.55 12.65
N TYR A 94 -10.80 1.30 12.42
CA TYR A 94 -9.87 1.01 11.34
C TYR A 94 -8.98 -0.17 11.68
N GLN A 95 -8.66 -0.94 10.65
CA GLN A 95 -7.68 -2.01 10.70
C GLN A 95 -6.53 -1.69 9.73
N PHE A 96 -5.33 -2.13 10.07
CA PHE A 96 -4.16 -1.99 9.21
C PHE A 96 -3.87 -3.31 8.50
N SER A 97 -3.33 -3.23 7.28
CA SER A 97 -2.88 -4.41 6.52
C SER A 97 -1.50 -4.93 6.96
N GLY A 98 -0.80 -4.19 7.81
CA GLY A 98 0.52 -4.53 8.34
C GLY A 98 0.90 -3.65 9.53
N GLU A 99 2.17 -3.66 9.93
CA GLU A 99 2.65 -2.78 11.00
C GLU A 99 2.49 -1.30 10.60
N LEU A 100 2.12 -0.46 11.58
CA LEU A 100 2.10 0.98 11.44
C LEU A 100 3.53 1.54 11.45
N VAL A 101 3.98 1.99 10.28
CA VAL A 101 5.29 2.60 10.03
C VAL A 101 5.12 4.10 9.81
N ILE A 102 5.97 4.89 10.45
CA ILE A 102 5.99 6.35 10.33
C ILE A 102 7.42 6.76 10.08
N GLU A 103 7.65 7.39 8.94
CA GLU A 103 8.95 7.90 8.53
C GLU A 103 8.90 9.41 8.44
N VAL A 104 9.98 10.06 8.86
CA VAL A 104 10.12 11.51 8.80
C VAL A 104 11.34 11.84 7.95
N GLU A 105 11.14 12.61 6.90
CA GLU A 105 12.17 12.96 5.93
C GLU A 105 12.25 14.49 5.77
N ALA A 106 13.46 14.98 5.48
CA ALA A 106 13.65 16.36 5.06
C ALA A 106 13.47 16.48 3.55
N LEU A 107 12.70 17.47 3.11
CA LEU A 107 12.53 17.82 1.71
C LEU A 107 12.89 19.30 1.52
N SER A 108 13.94 19.55 0.75
CA SER A 108 14.48 20.91 0.52
C SER A 108 13.57 21.82 -0.30
N SER A 109 12.60 21.26 -1.03
CA SER A 109 11.62 22.03 -1.80
C SER A 109 10.46 22.58 -0.95
N LEU A 110 10.34 22.19 0.32
CA LEU A 110 9.29 22.69 1.22
C LEU A 110 9.74 23.96 1.92
N ALA A 111 8.85 24.96 1.97
CA ALA A 111 9.08 26.16 2.77
C ALA A 111 8.95 25.85 4.27
N LEU A 112 9.56 26.70 5.10
CA LEU A 112 9.41 26.64 6.56
C LEU A 112 7.92 26.62 6.94
N GLY A 113 7.52 25.73 7.84
CA GLY A 113 6.11 25.60 8.25
C GLY A 113 5.27 24.72 7.32
N GLN A 114 5.81 24.25 6.19
CA GLN A 114 5.10 23.34 5.29
C GLN A 114 5.47 21.88 5.56
N LEU A 115 4.45 21.04 5.61
CA LEU A 115 4.59 19.59 5.73
C LEU A 115 3.78 18.91 4.64
N GLN A 116 4.30 17.79 4.15
CA GLN A 116 3.61 16.92 3.22
C GLN A 116 3.55 15.52 3.81
N VAL A 117 2.35 14.97 3.93
CA VAL A 117 2.16 13.59 4.38
C VAL A 117 1.70 12.75 3.21
N THR A 118 2.46 11.71 2.91
CA THR A 118 2.06 10.65 1.98
C THR A 118 1.67 9.43 2.78
N ALA A 119 0.51 8.86 2.48
CA ALA A 119 0.04 7.61 3.05
C ALA A 119 0.16 6.52 2.00
N SER A 120 0.67 5.36 2.40
CA SER A 120 0.75 4.17 1.57
C SER A 120 0.20 2.98 2.35
N SER A 121 -0.53 2.11 1.67
CA SER A 121 -0.98 0.84 2.22
C SER A 121 -0.38 -0.29 1.39
N VAL A 122 0.09 -1.34 2.06
CA VAL A 122 0.51 -2.56 1.35
C VAL A 122 -0.68 -3.13 0.57
N ALA A 123 -1.91 -2.94 1.07
CA ALA A 123 -3.14 -3.30 0.36
C ALA A 123 -3.36 -2.52 -0.96
N ALA A 124 -2.92 -1.26 -1.07
CA ALA A 124 -3.02 -0.47 -2.30
C ALA A 124 -2.01 -0.91 -3.39
N GLN A 125 -1.01 -1.72 -3.03
CA GLN A 125 -0.17 -2.42 -4.01
C GLN A 125 -0.78 -3.76 -4.49
N VAL A 126 -1.93 -4.17 -3.97
CA VAL A 126 -2.64 -5.40 -4.42
C VAL A 126 -3.73 -5.08 -5.46
N SER A 127 -3.86 -3.84 -5.91
CA SER A 127 -4.88 -3.46 -6.90
C SER A 127 -4.55 -3.81 -8.36
N GLU A 128 -3.43 -4.47 -8.64
CA GLU A 128 -3.20 -5.17 -9.91
C GLU A 128 -2.93 -6.65 -9.65
N VAL A 129 -3.97 -7.41 -9.31
CA VAL A 129 -3.91 -8.87 -9.46
C VAL A 129 -3.82 -9.14 -10.96
N THR A 130 -2.60 -9.26 -11.48
CA THR A 130 -2.37 -9.78 -12.84
C THR A 130 -2.64 -11.28 -12.82
N TRP A 131 -3.86 -11.66 -13.22
CA TRP A 131 -4.20 -13.06 -13.41
C TRP A 131 -3.30 -13.65 -14.50
N SER A 132 -2.46 -14.62 -14.11
CA SER A 132 -1.60 -15.36 -15.02
C SER A 132 -2.23 -16.73 -15.29
N PRO A 133 -2.83 -16.95 -16.47
CA PRO A 133 -3.46 -18.22 -16.80
C PRO A 133 -2.40 -19.32 -16.91
N ALA A 134 -2.79 -20.55 -16.53
CA ALA A 134 -1.94 -21.71 -16.65
C ALA A 134 -2.76 -22.95 -17.02
N LEU A 135 -2.15 -23.85 -17.78
CA LEU A 135 -2.65 -25.18 -18.08
C LEU A 135 -1.89 -26.20 -17.24
N ASP A 136 -2.60 -27.00 -16.45
CA ASP A 136 -2.03 -28.11 -15.70
C ASP A 136 -2.33 -29.43 -16.42
N PHE A 137 -1.30 -30.15 -16.84
CA PHE A 137 -1.43 -31.45 -17.50
C PHE A 137 -0.28 -32.39 -17.11
N GLY A 138 -0.60 -33.65 -16.78
CA GLY A 138 0.41 -34.67 -16.47
C GLY A 138 1.34 -34.32 -15.31
N GLY A 139 0.86 -33.54 -14.33
CA GLY A 139 1.67 -33.06 -13.21
C GLY A 139 2.61 -31.89 -13.56
N LYS A 140 2.55 -31.35 -14.78
CA LYS A 140 3.32 -30.19 -15.23
C LYS A 140 2.40 -29.00 -15.47
N ARG A 141 2.83 -27.84 -14.97
CA ARG A 141 2.16 -26.55 -15.16
C ARG A 141 2.78 -25.77 -16.30
N TYR A 142 1.96 -25.32 -17.23
CA TYR A 142 2.34 -24.50 -18.38
C TYR A 142 1.70 -23.11 -18.25
N LEU A 143 2.51 -22.07 -18.07
CA LEU A 143 2.01 -20.68 -18.03
C LEU A 143 1.65 -20.22 -19.43
N LEU A 144 0.45 -19.62 -19.61
CA LEU A 144 0.03 -19.08 -20.90
C LEU A 144 0.47 -17.61 -20.99
N ALA A 145 1.65 -17.39 -21.55
CA ALA A 145 2.26 -16.06 -21.65
C ALA A 145 1.71 -15.21 -22.81
N LYS A 146 0.89 -15.80 -23.69
CA LYS A 146 0.35 -15.16 -24.90
C LYS A 146 -1.18 -15.10 -24.84
N PRO A 147 -1.81 -14.09 -25.47
CA PRO A 147 -3.27 -14.02 -25.59
C PRO A 147 -3.90 -15.22 -26.30
N ARG A 148 -3.14 -15.92 -27.15
CA ARG A 148 -3.54 -17.17 -27.79
C ARG A 148 -2.42 -18.18 -27.65
N THR A 149 -2.72 -19.34 -27.07
CA THR A 149 -1.76 -20.43 -26.87
C THR A 149 -2.34 -21.71 -27.42
N THR A 150 -1.64 -22.33 -28.38
CA THR A 150 -2.07 -23.58 -29.02
C THR A 150 -1.57 -24.80 -28.25
N VAL A 151 -2.40 -25.84 -28.17
CA VAL A 151 -2.08 -27.11 -27.52
C VAL A 151 -2.23 -28.24 -28.52
N GLY A 152 -1.25 -29.15 -28.55
CA GLY A 152 -1.24 -30.23 -29.52
C GLY A 152 -0.16 -31.27 -29.27
N ARG A 153 -0.13 -32.29 -30.11
CA ARG A 153 0.70 -33.49 -29.91
C ARG A 153 2.18 -33.28 -30.22
N ASP A 154 2.49 -32.39 -31.15
CA ASP A 154 3.85 -32.18 -31.64
C ASP A 154 4.30 -30.72 -31.51
N ALA A 155 5.52 -30.44 -31.98
CA ALA A 155 6.15 -29.13 -31.88
C ALA A 155 5.49 -28.04 -32.73
N SER A 156 4.44 -28.34 -33.49
CA SER A 156 3.65 -27.33 -34.20
C SER A 156 2.70 -26.54 -33.28
N ALA A 157 2.46 -27.01 -32.05
CA ALA A 157 1.73 -26.30 -31.01
C ALA A 157 2.66 -25.59 -30.01
N ASP A 158 2.20 -24.50 -29.41
CA ASP A 158 2.95 -23.78 -28.35
C ASP A 158 3.18 -24.68 -27.12
N ILE A 159 2.18 -25.48 -26.75
CA ILE A 159 2.27 -26.48 -25.69
C ILE A 159 2.17 -27.87 -26.33
N GLN A 160 3.31 -28.56 -26.34
CA GLN A 160 3.38 -29.95 -26.75
C GLN A 160 2.96 -30.88 -25.61
N VAL A 161 1.96 -31.72 -25.88
CA VAL A 161 1.46 -32.76 -25.00
C VAL A 161 1.62 -34.11 -25.71
N ASN A 162 2.44 -35.00 -25.15
CA ASN A 162 2.69 -36.31 -25.76
C ASN A 162 1.54 -37.29 -25.50
N ASP A 163 0.41 -37.07 -26.18
CA ASP A 163 -0.80 -37.87 -26.09
C ASP A 163 -1.28 -38.25 -27.51
N SER A 164 -1.47 -39.55 -27.77
CA SER A 164 -1.92 -40.06 -29.06
C SER A 164 -3.36 -39.68 -29.42
N GLY A 165 -4.18 -39.30 -28.44
CA GLY A 165 -5.53 -38.78 -28.63
C GLY A 165 -5.55 -37.34 -29.13
N LEU A 166 -4.41 -36.64 -29.16
CA LEU A 166 -4.34 -35.27 -29.63
C LEU A 166 -3.93 -35.16 -31.11
N SER A 167 -4.57 -34.25 -31.84
CA SER A 167 -4.08 -33.76 -33.13
C SER A 167 -2.75 -33.02 -32.97
N ARG A 168 -2.01 -32.85 -34.08
CA ARG A 168 -0.73 -32.11 -34.12
C ARG A 168 -0.87 -30.72 -33.50
N VAL A 169 -1.95 -30.03 -33.88
CA VAL A 169 -2.53 -28.87 -33.20
C VAL A 169 -4.00 -29.22 -32.95
N HIS A 170 -4.46 -29.22 -31.70
CA HIS A 170 -5.78 -29.72 -31.33
C HIS A 170 -6.74 -28.57 -31.01
N PHE A 171 -6.36 -27.70 -30.09
CA PHE A 171 -7.16 -26.55 -29.68
C PHE A 171 -6.28 -25.35 -29.34
N ALA A 172 -6.87 -24.16 -29.29
CA ALA A 172 -6.26 -22.95 -28.77
C ALA A 172 -6.96 -22.49 -27.49
N ILE A 173 -6.18 -22.04 -26.54
CA ILE A 173 -6.64 -21.29 -25.38
C ILE A 173 -6.47 -19.81 -25.68
N ASN A 174 -7.58 -19.06 -25.68
CA ASN A 174 -7.58 -17.62 -25.82
C ASN A 174 -7.78 -16.96 -24.45
N TRP A 175 -6.90 -16.04 -24.07
CA TRP A 175 -6.90 -15.29 -22.82
C TRP A 175 -6.99 -13.80 -23.09
N ASP A 176 -8.05 -13.16 -22.59
CA ASP A 176 -8.30 -11.72 -22.79
C ASP A 176 -7.78 -10.83 -21.64
N GLY A 177 -7.11 -11.42 -20.65
CA GLY A 177 -6.70 -10.74 -19.42
C GLY A 177 -7.62 -10.99 -18.22
N SER A 178 -8.82 -11.53 -18.47
CA SER A 178 -9.86 -11.77 -17.46
C SER A 178 -10.56 -13.12 -17.59
N THR A 179 -10.74 -13.62 -18.81
CA THR A 179 -11.40 -14.87 -19.13
C THR A 179 -10.60 -15.70 -20.13
N ALA A 180 -10.72 -17.02 -19.99
CA ALA A 180 -10.12 -18.00 -20.90
C ALA A 180 -11.23 -18.67 -21.73
N THR A 181 -11.05 -18.78 -23.04
CA THR A 181 -11.92 -19.58 -23.92
C THR A 181 -11.11 -20.64 -24.66
N LEU A 182 -11.76 -21.75 -24.98
CA LEU A 182 -11.20 -22.85 -25.76
C LEU A 182 -11.78 -22.82 -27.18
N GLU A 183 -10.91 -22.88 -28.18
CA GLU A 183 -11.23 -22.93 -29.60
C GLU A 183 -10.71 -24.25 -30.17
N ASP A 184 -11.59 -25.15 -30.61
CA ASP A 184 -11.20 -26.36 -31.34
C ASP A 184 -10.64 -25.99 -32.72
N LEU A 185 -9.50 -26.56 -33.10
CA LEU A 185 -8.81 -26.25 -34.35
C LEU A 185 -8.99 -27.35 -35.42
N GLY A 186 -10.16 -27.98 -35.44
CA GLY A 186 -10.45 -29.11 -36.33
C GLY A 186 -9.76 -30.38 -35.84
N SER A 187 -9.83 -30.62 -34.53
CA SER A 187 -9.22 -31.81 -33.95
C SER A 187 -9.89 -33.09 -34.45
N THR A 188 -9.16 -34.19 -34.48
CA THR A 188 -9.68 -35.47 -34.99
C THR A 188 -10.66 -36.12 -34.00
N ASN A 189 -10.50 -35.85 -32.71
CA ASN A 189 -11.28 -36.48 -31.64
C ASN A 189 -12.25 -35.52 -30.91
N GLY A 190 -12.32 -34.24 -31.33
CA GLY A 190 -13.06 -33.19 -30.63
C GLY A 190 -12.32 -32.66 -29.40
N THR A 191 -12.57 -31.38 -29.07
CA THR A 191 -12.08 -30.68 -27.87
C THR A 191 -13.05 -30.76 -26.70
#